data_AF-A0A359I9E1-F1
#
_entry.id   AF-A0A359I9E1-F1
#
_cell.length_a   1.000
_cell.length_b   1.000
_cell.length_c   1.000
_cell.angle_alpha   90.00
_cell.angle_beta   90.00
_cell.angle_gamma   90.00
#
_symmetry.space_group_name_H-M   'P 1'
#
loop_
_entity.id
_entity.type
_entity.pdbx_description
1 polymer ?
#
loop_
_entity_poly.entity_id
_entity_poly.type
_entity_poly.pdbx_seq_one_letter_code
_entity_poly.pdbx_strand_id
1 'polypeptide(L)' 'MADKLSFKQRLLGLQGNLYNFACQLTSDRDAAQDLVQDTTLKVLDNEAKYVDNVNFKGWVFTIMRNIFINN' A
#
# COMPACT_ATOMS: atom_id res chain seq x y z
N MET A 1 -14.98 3.80 -23.24
CA MET A 1 -14.28 4.84 -22.45
C MET A 1 -13.72 4.10 -21.23
N ALA A 2 -12.41 3.86 -21.18
CA ALA A 2 -11.82 3.09 -20.08
C ALA A 2 -11.94 3.91 -18.81
N ASP A 3 -12.75 3.44 -17.87
CA ASP A 3 -12.95 4.08 -16.58
C ASP A 3 -11.63 4.06 -15.82
N LYS A 4 -10.95 5.21 -15.75
CA LYS A 4 -9.75 5.39 -14.93
C LYS A 4 -10.22 5.36 -13.48
N LEU A 5 -10.10 4.20 -12.83
CA LEU A 5 -10.29 4.08 -11.39
C LEU A 5 -9.49 5.18 -10.67
N SER A 6 -10.16 5.89 -9.76
CA SER A 6 -9.54 6.89 -8.91
C SER A 6 -8.38 6.29 -8.10
N PHE A 7 -7.45 7.14 -7.65
CA PHE A 7 -6.32 6.74 -6.81
C PHE A 7 -6.77 5.89 -5.61
N LYS A 8 -7.83 6.33 -4.92
CA LYS A 8 -8.42 5.62 -3.77
C LYS A 8 -8.99 4.26 -4.16
N GLN A 9 -9.68 4.13 -5.30
CA GLN A 9 -10.20 2.84 -5.77
C GLN A 9 -9.07 1.85 -6.10
N ARG A 10 -7.99 2.34 -6.72
CA ARG A 10 -6.78 1.52 -6.98
C ARG A 10 -6.15 1.05 -5.66
N LEU A 11 -6.06 1.92 -4.65
CA LEU A 11 -5.52 1.58 -3.34
C LEU A 11 -6.39 0.56 -2.59
N LEU A 12 -7.72 0.74 -2.62
CA LEU A 12 -8.68 -0.21 -2.06
C LEU A 12 -8.54 -1.60 -2.72
N GLY A 13 -8.37 -1.64 -4.05
CA GLY A 13 -8.11 -2.88 -4.78
C GLY A 13 -6.80 -3.60 -4.39
N LEU A 14 -5.87 -2.91 -3.72
CA LEU A 14 -4.62 -3.51 -3.24
C LEU A 14 -4.70 -4.04 -1.81
N GLN A 15 -5.73 -3.74 -1.02
CA GLN A 15 -5.77 -4.06 0.41
C GLN A 15 -5.55 -5.55 0.72
N GLY A 16 -6.20 -6.46 -0.03
CA GLY A 16 -5.97 -7.90 0.14
C GLY A 16 -4.54 -8.34 -0.24
N ASN A 17 -3.95 -7.72 -1.27
CA ASN A 17 -2.56 -7.99 -1.65
C ASN A 17 -1.59 -7.51 -0.56
N LEU A 18 -1.86 -6.33 0.01
CA LEU A 18 -1.07 -5.73 1.07
C LEU A 18 -1.13 -6.57 2.34
N TYR A 19 -2.32 -7.01 2.73
CA TYR A 19 -2.49 -7.86 3.91
C TYR A 19 -1.72 -9.19 3.78
N ASN A 20 -1.82 -9.87 2.64
CA ASN A 20 -1.07 -11.11 2.42
C ASN A 20 0.44 -10.90 2.51
N PHE A 21 0.95 -9.79 1.96
CA PHE A 21 2.38 -9.47 2.04
C PHE A 21 2.80 -9.05 3.45
N ALA A 22 1.97 -8.28 4.16
CA ALA A 22 2.21 -7.90 5.54
C ALA A 22 2.28 -9.15 6.44
N CYS A 23 1.38 -10.12 6.29
CA CYS A 23 1.44 -11.39 7.01
C CYS A 23 2.75 -12.16 6.76
N GLN A 24 3.31 -12.09 5.54
CA GLN A 24 4.60 -12.70 5.24
C GLN A 24 5.78 -11.97 5.91
N LEU A 25 5.67 -10.65 6.08
CA LEU A 25 6.71 -9.84 6.73
C LEU A 25 6.67 -9.97 8.25
N THR A 26 5.49 -9.89 8.85
CA THR A 26 5.33 -9.81 10.31
C THR A 26 5.23 -11.18 10.98
N SER A 27 4.76 -12.21 10.26
CA SER A 27 4.35 -13.50 10.84
C SER A 27 3.32 -13.37 11.98
N ASP A 28 2.64 -12.22 12.06
CA ASP A 28 1.66 -11.88 13.08
C ASP A 28 0.50 -11.13 12.41
N ARG A 29 -0.74 -11.55 12.69
CA ARG A 29 -1.93 -11.04 12.00
C ARG A 29 -2.34 -9.64 12.44
N ASP A 30 -2.14 -9.31 13.71
CA ASP A 30 -2.51 -8.00 14.25
C ASP A 30 -1.48 -6.97 13.78
N ALA A 31 -0.19 -7.29 13.88
CA ALA A 31 0.88 -6.46 13.32
C ALA A 31 0.75 -6.31 11.79
N ALA A 32 0.25 -7.32 11.09
CA ALA A 32 -0.02 -7.22 9.65
C ALA A 32 -1.17 -6.24 9.34
N GLN A 33 -2.21 -6.20 10.17
CA GLN A 33 -3.30 -5.23 10.03
C GLN A 33 -2.80 -3.81 10.26
N ASP A 34 -2.00 -3.62 11.31
CA ASP A 34 -1.39 -2.32 11.63
C ASP A 34 -0.49 -1.84 10.48
N LEU A 35 0.38 -2.72 9.95
CA LEU A 35 1.25 -2.38 8.83
C LEU A 35 0.47 -2.01 7.55
N VAL A 36 -0.65 -2.69 7.27
CA VAL A 36 -1.54 -2.33 6.16
C VAL A 36 -2.17 -0.96 6.36
N GLN A 37 -2.60 -0.65 7.59
CA GLN A 37 -3.20 0.62 7.93
C GLN A 37 -2.19 1.76 7.78
N ASP A 38 -1.00 1.63 8.37
CA ASP A 38 0.09 2.60 8.26
C ASP A 38 0.52 2.83 6.81
N THR A 39 0.62 1.74 6.03
CA THR A 39 0.89 1.83 4.59
C THR A 39 -0.18 2.64 3.88
N THR A 40 -1.45 2.36 4.16
CA THR A 40 -2.59 3.04 3.52
C THR A 40 -2.58 4.54 3.82
N LEU A 41 -2.38 4.91 5.09
CA LEU A 41 -2.25 6.31 5.51
C LEU A 41 -1.06 6.99 4.81
N LYS A 42 0.11 6.35 4.81
CA LYS A 42 1.31 6.89 4.19
C LYS A 42 1.16 7.09 2.68
N VAL A 43 0.49 6.17 2.00
CA VAL A 43 0.21 6.28 0.55
C VAL A 43 -0.71 7.46 0.26
N LEU A 44 -1.77 7.66 1.07
CA LEU A 44 -2.68 8.80 0.91
C LEU A 44 -1.97 10.13 1.17
N ASP A 45 -1.14 10.22 2.22
CA ASP A 45 -0.35 11.42 2.52
C ASP A 45 0.65 11.78 1.41
N ASN A 46 1.08 10.78 0.63
CA ASN A 46 2.02 10.95 -0.47
C ASN A 46 1.35 10.90 -1.86
N GLU A 47 0.02 10.98 -1.94
CA GLU A 47 -0.73 10.93 -3.21
C GLU A 47 -0.19 11.96 -4.22
N ALA A 48 0.06 13.19 -3.78
CA ALA A 48 0.60 14.26 -4.63
C ALA A 48 2.05 14.00 -5.14
N LYS A 49 2.78 13.06 -4.55
CA LYS A 49 4.13 12.67 -4.97
C LYS A 49 4.13 11.50 -5.95
N TYR A 50 2.98 10.84 -6.16
CA TYR A 50 2.87 9.78 -7.14
C TYR A 50 2.94 10.37 -8.55
N VAL A 51 3.90 9.88 -9.35
CA VAL A 51 4.08 10.30 -10.74
C VAL A 51 3.35 9.33 -11.65
N ASP A 52 2.49 9.85 -12.53
CA ASP A 52 1.83 9.06 -13.57
C ASP A 52 2.90 8.34 -14.44
N ASN A 53 2.65 7.07 -14.80
CA ASN A 53 3.58 6.08 -15.38
C ASN A 53 4.48 5.30 -14.40
N VAL A 54 4.42 5.53 -13.09
CA VAL A 54 5.02 4.60 -12.10
C VAL A 54 4.07 3.42 -11.85
N ASN A 55 4.60 2.20 -11.73
CA ASN A 55 3.80 1.04 -11.31
C ASN A 55 3.25 1.28 -9.89
N PHE A 56 1.95 1.55 -9.78
CA PHE A 56 1.31 1.89 -8.53
C PHE A 56 1.39 0.79 -7.48
N LYS A 57 1.19 -0.48 -7.89
CA LYS A 57 1.33 -1.61 -6.98
C LYS A 57 2.76 -1.69 -6.42
N GLY A 58 3.76 -1.56 -7.28
CA GLY A 58 5.17 -1.55 -6.88
C GLY A 58 5.48 -0.42 -5.89
N TRP A 59 5.03 0.80 -6.20
CA TRP A 59 5.25 1.97 -5.34
C TRP A 59 4.62 1.82 -3.95
N VAL A 60 3.38 1.33 -3.87
CA VAL A 60 2.69 1.06 -2.59
C VAL A 60 3.44 -0.01 -1.78
N PHE A 61 3.91 -1.09 -2.43
CA PHE A 61 4.67 -2.15 -1.76
C PHE A 61 6.05 -1.67 -1.27
N THR A 62 6.70 -0.75 -2.00
CA THR A 62 7.92 -0.09 -1.54
C THR A 62 7.67 0.71 -0.26
N ILE A 63 6.57 1.47 -0.19
CA ILE A 63 6.19 2.21 1.02
C ILE A 63 5.98 1.24 2.19
N MET A 64 5.21 0.17 2.02
CA MET A 64 4.99 -0.83 3.07
C MET A 64 6.30 -1.42 3.60
N ARG A 65 7.20 -1.84 2.70
CA ARG A 65 8.50 -2.39 3.10
C ARG A 65 9.37 -1.36 3.84
N ASN A 66 9.33 -0.10 3.43
CA ASN A 66 10.04 0.95 4.15
C ASN A 66 9.47 1.19 5.55
N ILE A 67 8.15 1.13 5.73
CA ILE A 67 7.53 1.22 7.07
C ILE A 67 7.97 0.04 7.92
N PHE A 68 7.88 -1.19 7.39
CA PHE A 68 8.28 -2.41 8.11
C PHE A 68 9.75 -2.43 8.55
N ILE A 69 10.67 -1.85 7.77
CA ILE A 69 12.11 -1.84 8.12
C ILE A 69 12.44 -0.75 9.16
N ASN A 70 11.70 0.36 9.16
CA ASN A 70 12.03 1.54 9.97
C ASN A 70 11.20 1.66 11.26
N ASN A 71 10.18 0.82 11.44
CA ASN A 71 9.44 0.64 12.68
C ASN A 71 10.01 -0.55 13.45
#